data_AF-A0A8J6LSL8-F1
#
_entry.id   AF-A0A8J6LSL8-F1
#
_cell.length_a   1.000
_cell.length_b   1.000
_cell.length_c   1.000
_cell.angle_alpha   90.00
_cell.angle_beta   90.00
_cell.angle_gamma   90.00
#
_symmetry.space_group_name_H-M   'P 1'
#
loop_
_entity.id
_entity.type
_entity.pdbx_description
1 polymer ?
#
loop_
_entity_poly.entity_id
_entity_poly.type
_entity_poly.pdbx_seq_one_letter_code
_entity_poly.pdbx_strand_id
1 'polypeptide(L)'
;MRHANTRALANYWETIRRGRIAPLRTDVSPGDLSSLLSHLFILQRVDSDHALFRLAGTGLCELYRREFRDHNFLSMWNGADRAHMKAMLAAASQNPAPTGALAEAETIDGMKVEAEILLAPLMSPASRLDRFLGLFQPLAPTESLRGRPLVNQRLMTVYPPSARVAVHKPAPAASHMPPMPQQNGGRPHLRLVADNETSQPA
;
A
#
# COMPACT_ATOMS: atom_id res chain seq x y z
N MET A 1 1.00 6.47 -12.50
CA MET A 1 -0.42 6.30 -12.15
C MET A 1 -1.18 7.59 -12.45
N ARG A 2 -2.29 7.52 -13.20
CA ARG A 2 -3.00 8.69 -13.76
C ARG A 2 -4.16 9.17 -12.89
N HIS A 3 -4.94 8.26 -12.31
CA HIS A 3 -6.13 8.63 -11.54
C HIS A 3 -5.81 8.95 -10.07
N ALA A 4 -6.60 9.81 -9.44
CA ALA A 4 -6.41 10.16 -8.03
C ALA A 4 -6.61 8.94 -7.10
N ASN A 5 -7.62 8.12 -7.38
CA ASN A 5 -7.95 6.92 -6.59
C ASN A 5 -6.85 5.84 -6.61
N THR A 6 -6.20 5.61 -7.75
CA THR A 6 -5.10 4.65 -7.85
C THR A 6 -3.88 5.16 -7.08
N ARG A 7 -3.56 6.46 -7.17
CA ARG A 7 -2.54 7.09 -6.31
C ARG A 7 -2.90 7.01 -4.83
N ALA A 8 -4.17 7.23 -4.47
CA ALA A 8 -4.64 7.15 -3.09
C ALA A 8 -4.45 5.74 -2.53
N LEU A 9 -4.81 4.69 -3.29
CA LEU A 9 -4.61 3.31 -2.87
C LEU A 9 -3.11 2.95 -2.74
N ALA A 10 -2.27 3.43 -3.66
CA ALA A 10 -0.82 3.23 -3.57
C ALA A 10 -0.23 3.88 -2.30
N ASN A 11 -0.63 5.12 -2.00
CA ASN A 11 -0.20 5.84 -0.80
C ASN A 11 -0.74 5.20 0.49
N TYR A 12 -1.98 4.70 0.46
CA TYR A 12 -2.55 3.94 1.57
C TYR A 12 -1.71 2.71 1.87
N TRP A 13 -1.44 1.89 0.84
CA TRP A 13 -0.61 0.69 0.97
C TRP A 13 0.77 1.00 1.57
N GLU A 14 1.41 2.07 1.10
CA GLU A 14 2.70 2.55 1.60
C GLU A 14 2.63 2.96 3.08
N THR A 15 1.51 3.56 3.49
CA THR A 15 1.29 3.98 4.88
C THR A 15 1.12 2.78 5.80
N ILE A 16 0.29 1.80 5.42
CA ILE A 16 -0.04 0.66 6.29
C ILE A 16 1.06 -0.39 6.37
N ARG A 17 2.02 -0.42 5.43
CA ARG A 17 3.18 -1.33 5.53
C ARG A 17 4.08 -0.99 6.71
N ARG A 18 4.06 0.26 7.21
CA ARG A 18 4.79 0.71 8.42
C ARG A 18 6.27 0.29 8.41
N GLY A 19 6.94 0.47 7.28
CA GLY A 19 8.35 0.11 7.10
C GLY A 19 8.63 -1.35 6.74
N ARG A 20 7.65 -2.26 6.81
CA ARG A 20 7.78 -3.65 6.33
C ARG A 20 7.82 -3.72 4.80
N ILE A 21 8.27 -4.85 4.24
CA ILE A 21 8.27 -5.08 2.79
C ILE A 21 6.85 -5.02 2.19
N ALA A 22 5.84 -5.43 2.95
CA ALA A 22 4.44 -5.34 2.59
C ALA A 22 3.56 -5.33 3.86
N PRO A 23 2.36 -4.75 3.81
CA PRO A 23 1.40 -4.88 4.90
C PRO A 23 0.80 -6.28 4.95
N LEU A 24 0.34 -6.69 6.13
CA LEU A 24 -0.51 -7.86 6.27
C LEU A 24 -1.88 -7.56 5.68
N ARG A 25 -2.59 -8.58 5.20
CA ARG A 25 -3.99 -8.42 4.82
C ARG A 25 -4.83 -7.83 5.96
N THR A 26 -4.55 -8.22 7.21
CA THR A 26 -5.28 -7.77 8.40
C THR A 26 -5.05 -6.30 8.73
N ASP A 27 -4.02 -5.68 8.15
CA ASP A 27 -3.77 -4.23 8.30
C ASP A 27 -4.70 -3.39 7.41
N VAL A 28 -5.36 -4.01 6.42
CA VAL A 28 -6.30 -3.33 5.52
C VAL A 28 -7.64 -3.15 6.22
N SER A 29 -7.96 -1.91 6.57
CA SER A 29 -9.26 -1.50 7.08
C SER A 29 -10.17 -1.04 5.92
N PRO A 30 -11.33 -1.67 5.71
CA PRO A 30 -12.28 -1.24 4.67
C PRO A 30 -12.77 0.20 4.85
N GLY A 31 -12.88 0.68 6.10
CA GLY A 31 -13.36 2.03 6.40
C GLY A 31 -12.47 3.12 5.84
N ASP A 32 -11.15 2.91 5.89
CA ASP A 32 -10.14 3.83 5.35
C ASP A 32 -10.22 3.97 3.82
N LEU A 33 -10.82 2.97 3.16
CA LEU A 33 -10.94 2.86 1.71
C LEU A 33 -12.39 3.01 1.24
N SER A 34 -13.28 3.55 2.08
CA SER A 34 -14.73 3.64 1.84
C SER A 34 -15.10 4.20 0.45
N SER A 35 -14.41 5.25 -0.01
CA SER A 35 -14.63 5.84 -1.34
C SER A 35 -14.17 4.98 -2.51
N LEU A 36 -13.34 3.96 -2.27
CA LEU A 36 -12.77 3.07 -3.27
C LEU A 36 -13.46 1.69 -3.29
N LEU A 37 -14.23 1.35 -2.25
CA LEU A 37 -14.78 0.01 -2.03
C LEU A 37 -15.56 -0.54 -3.22
N SER A 38 -16.29 0.30 -3.95
CA SER A 38 -17.12 -0.12 -5.08
C SER A 38 -16.32 -0.80 -6.20
N HIS A 39 -15.05 -0.43 -6.38
CA HIS A 39 -14.19 -1.01 -7.42
C HIS A 39 -12.93 -1.69 -6.88
N LEU A 40 -12.82 -1.78 -5.57
CA LEU A 40 -11.73 -2.45 -4.88
C LEU A 40 -11.95 -3.96 -4.94
N PHE A 41 -10.86 -4.71 -5.02
CA PHE A 41 -10.91 -6.17 -4.97
C PHE A 41 -9.73 -6.75 -4.20
N ILE A 42 -9.84 -8.00 -3.78
CA ILE A 42 -8.74 -8.75 -3.18
C ILE A 42 -8.53 -10.02 -3.99
N LEU A 43 -7.31 -10.24 -4.44
CA LEU A 43 -6.91 -11.50 -5.07
C LEU A 43 -6.16 -12.38 -4.08
N GLN A 44 -6.32 -13.69 -4.24
CA GLN A 44 -5.44 -14.72 -3.72
C GLN A 44 -4.75 -15.42 -4.88
N ARG A 45 -3.43 -15.35 -4.90
CA ARG A 45 -2.63 -16.15 -5.81
C ARG A 45 -2.47 -17.56 -5.23
N VAL A 46 -3.03 -18.55 -5.93
CA VAL A 46 -2.93 -19.96 -5.55
C VAL A 46 -1.70 -20.59 -6.21
N ASP A 47 -1.44 -20.24 -7.46
CA ASP A 47 -0.27 -20.65 -8.24
C ASP A 47 0.09 -19.60 -9.32
N SER A 48 0.87 -19.98 -10.34
CA SER A 48 1.24 -19.07 -11.43
C SER A 48 0.07 -18.66 -12.34
N ASP A 49 -0.94 -19.51 -12.45
CA ASP A 49 -2.04 -19.43 -13.42
C ASP A 49 -3.38 -19.09 -12.78
N HIS A 50 -3.47 -19.15 -11.45
CA HIS A 50 -4.68 -18.90 -10.68
C HIS A 50 -4.47 -17.76 -9.67
N ALA A 51 -5.10 -16.62 -9.95
CA ALA A 51 -5.24 -15.49 -9.04
C ALA A 51 -6.74 -15.27 -8.77
N LEU A 52 -7.26 -15.91 -7.73
CA LEU A 52 -8.68 -15.95 -7.44
C LEU A 52 -9.15 -14.70 -6.72
N PHE A 53 -10.25 -14.12 -7.16
CA PHE A 53 -10.94 -13.08 -6.40
C PHE A 53 -11.50 -13.65 -5.11
N ARG A 54 -11.09 -13.08 -3.98
CA ARG A 54 -11.68 -13.35 -2.65
C ARG A 54 -12.70 -12.29 -2.25
N LEU A 55 -12.58 -11.11 -2.83
CA LEU A 55 -13.53 -10.00 -2.70
C LEU A 55 -13.50 -9.19 -3.99
N ALA A 56 -14.66 -8.69 -4.39
CA ALA A 56 -14.80 -7.70 -5.44
C ALA A 56 -15.90 -6.71 -5.04
N GLY A 57 -15.64 -5.43 -5.23
CA GLY A 57 -16.60 -4.37 -4.98
C GLY A 57 -17.81 -4.47 -5.93
N THR A 58 -18.94 -3.93 -5.48
CA THR A 58 -20.22 -4.04 -6.19
C THR A 58 -20.20 -3.33 -7.54
N GLY A 59 -19.57 -2.15 -7.64
CA GLY A 59 -19.40 -1.45 -8.92
C GLY A 59 -18.58 -2.23 -9.93
N LEU A 60 -17.51 -2.92 -9.48
CA LEU A 60 -16.77 -3.84 -10.36
C LEU A 60 -17.67 -4.98 -10.85
N CYS A 61 -18.43 -5.61 -9.95
CA CYS A 61 -19.38 -6.65 -10.33
C CYS A 61 -20.47 -6.14 -11.29
N GLU A 62 -20.95 -4.91 -11.10
CA GLU A 62 -21.94 -4.25 -11.96
C GLU A 62 -21.40 -3.97 -13.37
N LEU A 63 -20.16 -3.50 -13.49
CA LEU A 63 -19.51 -3.24 -14.77
C LEU A 63 -19.44 -4.48 -15.66
N TYR A 64 -19.20 -5.65 -15.07
CA TYR A 64 -19.14 -6.93 -15.78
C TYR A 64 -20.45 -7.72 -15.73
N ARG A 65 -21.47 -7.21 -15.02
CA ARG A 65 -22.72 -7.92 -14.69
C ARG A 65 -22.47 -9.35 -14.19
N ARG A 66 -21.44 -9.50 -13.34
CA ARG A 66 -20.93 -10.80 -12.89
C ARG A 66 -20.42 -10.71 -11.46
N GLU A 67 -20.74 -11.73 -10.65
CA GLU A 67 -20.08 -11.90 -9.36
C GLU A 67 -18.69 -12.49 -9.56
N PHE A 68 -17.66 -11.82 -9.04
CA PHE A 68 -16.28 -12.26 -9.22
C PHE A 68 -15.78 -13.24 -8.18
N ARG A 69 -16.51 -13.54 -7.10
CA ARG A 69 -16.02 -14.45 -6.05
C ARG A 69 -15.52 -15.77 -6.66
N ASP A 70 -14.32 -16.18 -6.24
CA ASP A 70 -13.59 -17.36 -6.68
C ASP A 70 -13.28 -17.46 -8.19
N HIS A 71 -13.58 -16.42 -8.96
CA HIS A 71 -13.17 -16.33 -10.35
C HIS A 71 -11.68 -16.06 -10.48
N ASN A 72 -11.07 -16.57 -11.54
CA ASN A 72 -9.67 -16.31 -11.83
C ASN A 72 -9.51 -14.95 -12.53
N PHE A 73 -8.84 -14.00 -11.88
CA PHE A 73 -8.49 -12.70 -12.47
C PHE A 73 -7.77 -12.86 -13.82
N LEU A 74 -6.92 -13.88 -13.96
CA LEU A 74 -6.17 -14.12 -15.19
C LEU A 74 -7.04 -14.62 -16.34
N SER A 75 -8.26 -15.10 -16.09
CA SER A 75 -9.21 -15.45 -17.16
C SER A 75 -9.91 -14.24 -17.77
N MET A 76 -9.73 -13.04 -17.20
CA MET A 76 -10.22 -11.80 -17.79
C MET A 76 -9.29 -11.27 -18.89
N TRP A 77 -8.18 -11.95 -19.18
CA TRP A 77 -7.16 -11.53 -20.13
C TRP A 77 -6.87 -12.66 -21.10
N ASN A 78 -6.52 -12.30 -22.34
CA ASN A 78 -6.30 -13.24 -23.43
C ASN A 78 -4.87 -13.14 -23.97
N GLY A 79 -4.35 -14.24 -24.54
CA GLY A 79 -3.07 -14.27 -25.25
C GLY A 79 -1.90 -13.64 -24.48
N ALA A 80 -1.22 -12.69 -25.11
CA ALA A 80 -0.07 -11.98 -24.54
C ALA A 80 -0.44 -11.17 -23.28
N ASP A 81 -1.64 -10.61 -23.20
CA ASP A 81 -2.06 -9.79 -22.06
C ASP A 81 -2.15 -10.63 -20.78
N ARG A 82 -2.64 -11.87 -20.90
CA ARG A 82 -2.63 -12.82 -19.77
C ARG A 82 -1.21 -13.09 -19.29
N ALA A 83 -0.24 -13.26 -20.20
CA ALA A 83 1.16 -13.47 -19.84
C ALA A 83 1.75 -12.24 -19.13
N HIS A 84 1.45 -11.02 -19.60
CA HIS A 84 1.88 -9.78 -18.95
C HIS A 84 1.27 -9.62 -17.55
N MET A 85 -0.02 -9.94 -17.36
CA MET A 85 -0.66 -9.86 -16.04
C MET A 85 -0.13 -10.91 -15.07
N LYS A 86 0.19 -12.13 -15.55
CA LYS A 86 0.92 -13.14 -14.78
C LYS A 86 2.28 -12.62 -14.32
N ALA A 87 3.05 -12.03 -15.24
CA ALA A 87 4.35 -11.45 -14.95
C ALA A 87 4.26 -10.28 -13.95
N MET A 88 3.23 -9.44 -14.08
CA MET A 88 2.99 -8.31 -13.19
C MET A 88 2.69 -8.76 -11.75
N LEU A 89 1.84 -9.78 -11.57
CA LEU A 89 1.61 -10.40 -10.26
C LEU A 89 2.89 -11.01 -9.68
N ALA A 90 3.68 -11.71 -10.51
CA ALA A 90 4.94 -12.31 -10.08
C ALA A 90 5.97 -11.25 -9.66
N ALA A 91 6.13 -10.20 -10.45
CA ALA A 91 7.05 -9.10 -10.18
C ALA A 91 6.68 -8.37 -8.88
N ALA A 92 5.39 -8.10 -8.64
CA ALA A 92 4.94 -7.47 -7.40
C ALA A 92 5.11 -8.38 -6.17
N SER A 93 5.08 -9.71 -6.31
CA SER A 93 5.46 -10.61 -5.20
C SER A 93 6.98 -10.66 -4.96
N GLN A 94 7.80 -10.57 -6.01
CA GLN A 94 9.27 -10.66 -5.92
C GLN A 94 9.93 -9.37 -5.45
N ASN A 95 9.41 -8.23 -5.91
CA ASN A 95 9.81 -6.90 -5.49
C ASN A 95 8.57 -6.14 -4.97
N PRO A 96 8.26 -6.28 -3.66
CA PRO A 96 7.00 -5.83 -3.09
C PRO A 96 6.79 -4.31 -3.20
N ALA A 97 5.97 -3.92 -4.16
CA ALA A 97 5.49 -2.56 -4.34
C ALA A 97 4.21 -2.55 -5.19
N PRO A 98 3.38 -1.50 -5.07
CA PRO A 98 2.24 -1.30 -5.97
C PRO A 98 2.70 -1.23 -7.43
N THR A 99 2.04 -2.00 -8.29
CA THR A 99 2.21 -2.00 -9.75
C THR A 99 0.89 -1.58 -10.39
N GLY A 100 0.97 -0.95 -11.56
CA GLY A 100 -0.19 -0.43 -12.27
C GLY A 100 -0.27 -0.96 -13.69
N ALA A 101 -1.45 -0.87 -14.28
CA ALA A 101 -1.68 -1.12 -15.69
C ALA A 101 -2.75 -0.17 -16.23
N LEU A 102 -2.66 0.15 -17.52
CA LEU A 102 -3.78 0.70 -18.27
C LEU A 102 -4.37 -0.40 -19.14
N ALA A 103 -5.69 -0.49 -19.12
CA ALA A 103 -6.44 -1.38 -19.95
C ALA A 103 -7.56 -0.62 -20.66
N GLU A 104 -7.96 -1.14 -21.81
CA GLU A 104 -9.19 -0.76 -22.48
C GLU A 104 -10.16 -1.93 -22.32
N ALA A 105 -11.31 -1.69 -21.71
CA ALA A 105 -12.37 -2.68 -21.60
C ALA A 105 -13.51 -2.31 -22.57
N GLU A 106 -14.14 -3.33 -23.13
CA GLU A 106 -15.16 -3.15 -24.16
C GLU A 106 -16.44 -3.96 -23.91
N THR A 107 -17.56 -3.40 -24.37
CA THR A 107 -18.85 -4.08 -24.43
C THR A 107 -18.97 -4.89 -25.72
N ILE A 108 -19.96 -5.78 -25.79
CA ILE A 108 -20.18 -6.64 -26.97
C ILE A 108 -20.47 -5.86 -28.26
N ASP A 109 -21.04 -4.66 -28.13
CA ASP A 109 -21.34 -3.74 -29.23
C ASP A 109 -20.25 -2.67 -29.45
N GLY A 110 -19.06 -2.88 -28.87
CA GLY A 110 -17.83 -2.18 -29.24
C GLY A 110 -17.61 -0.83 -28.56
N MET A 111 -18.40 -0.47 -27.54
CA MET A 111 -18.08 0.71 -26.74
C MET A 111 -16.95 0.40 -25.78
N LYS A 112 -16.14 1.42 -25.52
CA LYS A 112 -14.88 1.27 -24.80
C LYS A 112 -14.81 2.20 -23.61
N VAL A 113 -14.16 1.73 -22.56
CA VAL A 113 -13.77 2.52 -21.40
C VAL A 113 -12.33 2.18 -21.05
N GLU A 114 -11.48 3.20 -20.95
CA GLU A 114 -10.16 3.01 -20.37
C GLU A 114 -10.29 2.81 -18.86
N ALA A 115 -9.48 1.91 -18.32
CA ALA A 115 -9.38 1.67 -16.89
C ALA A 115 -7.92 1.62 -16.45
N GLU A 116 -7.64 2.21 -15.29
CA GLU A 116 -6.38 2.01 -14.59
C GLU A 116 -6.55 0.91 -13.54
N ILE A 117 -5.70 -0.10 -13.61
CA ILE A 117 -5.69 -1.21 -12.67
C ILE A 117 -4.47 -1.06 -11.77
N LEU A 118 -4.68 -1.14 -10.46
CA LEU A 118 -3.60 -1.19 -9.49
C LEU A 118 -3.60 -2.55 -8.79
N LEU A 119 -2.43 -3.13 -8.60
CA LEU A 119 -2.21 -4.33 -7.78
C LEU A 119 -1.13 -4.03 -6.75
N ALA A 120 -1.48 -4.14 -5.47
CA ALA A 120 -0.55 -3.95 -4.37
C ALA A 120 -0.43 -5.25 -3.54
N PRO A 121 0.77 -5.82 -3.39
CA PRO A 121 0.94 -7.11 -2.75
C PRO A 121 0.67 -7.02 -1.24
N LEU A 122 -0.03 -8.00 -0.70
CA LEU A 122 -0.31 -8.15 0.72
C LEU A 122 0.29 -9.45 1.22
N MET A 123 0.71 -9.45 2.48
CA MET A 123 1.18 -10.65 3.15
C MET A 123 0.02 -11.38 3.83
N SER A 124 -0.08 -12.69 3.64
CA SER A 124 -1.00 -13.55 4.38
C SER A 124 -0.44 -13.88 5.77
N PRO A 125 -1.28 -14.41 6.69
CA PRO A 125 -0.82 -14.86 8.01
C PRO A 125 0.27 -15.93 7.96
N ALA A 126 0.40 -16.66 6.84
CA ALA A 126 1.47 -17.62 6.60
C ALA A 126 2.79 -16.98 6.11
N SER A 127 2.93 -15.66 6.24
CA SER A 127 4.09 -14.88 5.79
C SER A 127 4.40 -15.02 4.29
N ARG A 128 3.38 -15.23 3.46
CA ARG A 128 3.50 -15.32 1.99
C ARG A 128 2.91 -14.08 1.31
N LEU A 129 3.54 -13.61 0.24
CA LEU A 129 3.03 -12.55 -0.64
C LEU A 129 2.11 -13.13 -1.72
N ASP A 130 1.05 -13.78 -1.25
CA ASP A 130 0.07 -14.53 -2.03
C ASP A 130 -1.31 -13.84 -2.06
N ARG A 131 -1.38 -12.57 -1.64
CA ARG A 131 -2.58 -11.74 -1.69
C ARG A 131 -2.27 -10.43 -2.39
N PHE A 132 -3.28 -9.85 -3.03
CA PHE A 132 -3.16 -8.53 -3.66
C PHE A 132 -4.39 -7.70 -3.32
N LEU A 133 -4.16 -6.47 -2.88
CA LEU A 133 -5.16 -5.41 -2.86
C LEU A 133 -5.21 -4.78 -4.24
N GLY A 134 -6.37 -4.81 -4.88
CA GLY A 134 -6.55 -4.32 -6.22
C GLY A 134 -7.59 -3.23 -6.35
N LEU A 135 -7.45 -2.40 -7.37
CA LEU A 135 -8.46 -1.41 -7.76
C LEU A 135 -8.59 -1.43 -9.28
N PHE A 136 -9.83 -1.49 -9.76
CA PHE A 136 -10.17 -1.29 -11.17
C PHE A 136 -10.80 0.09 -11.30
N GLN A 137 -10.08 1.07 -11.83
CA GLN A 137 -10.56 2.45 -11.87
C GLN A 137 -10.92 2.86 -13.30
N PRO A 138 -12.22 2.93 -13.67
CA PRO A 138 -12.62 3.55 -14.92
C PRO A 138 -12.06 4.98 -15.00
N LEU A 139 -11.51 5.33 -16.16
CA LEU A 139 -10.96 6.65 -16.47
C LEU A 139 -11.96 7.56 -17.20
N ALA A 140 -13.10 7.01 -17.60
CA ALA A 140 -14.24 7.75 -18.12
C ALA A 140 -15.51 7.40 -17.32
N PRO A 141 -16.54 8.27 -17.35
CA PRO A 141 -17.82 8.00 -16.70
C PRO A 141 -18.43 6.69 -17.19
N THR A 142 -18.84 5.82 -16.26
CA THR A 142 -19.37 4.48 -16.57
C THR A 142 -20.74 4.55 -17.25
N GLU A 143 -21.44 5.67 -17.15
CA GLU A 143 -22.69 5.99 -17.85
C GLU A 143 -22.52 5.95 -19.38
N SER A 144 -21.30 6.17 -19.88
CA SER A 144 -20.97 6.01 -21.29
C SER A 144 -21.27 4.61 -21.82
N LEU A 145 -21.22 3.59 -20.96
CA LEU A 145 -21.57 2.21 -21.27
C LEU A 145 -23.10 1.98 -21.37
N ARG A 146 -23.93 2.96 -20.99
CA ARG A 146 -25.40 2.86 -20.97
C ARG A 146 -25.92 1.54 -20.38
N GLY A 147 -25.29 1.08 -19.29
CA GLY A 147 -25.66 -0.14 -18.57
C GLY A 147 -25.26 -1.47 -19.23
N ARG A 148 -24.56 -1.44 -20.38
CA ARG A 148 -24.04 -2.64 -21.07
C ARG A 148 -22.81 -3.20 -20.34
N PRO A 149 -22.70 -4.53 -20.20
CA PRO A 149 -21.57 -5.14 -19.50
C PRO A 149 -20.28 -5.08 -20.33
N LEU A 150 -19.17 -4.95 -19.63
CA LEU A 150 -17.84 -5.24 -20.16
C LEU A 150 -17.69 -6.75 -20.36
N VAL A 151 -17.28 -7.15 -21.56
CA VAL A 151 -17.15 -8.57 -21.94
C VAL A 151 -15.73 -8.96 -22.30
N ASN A 152 -14.89 -7.98 -22.62
CA ASN A 152 -13.50 -8.19 -22.98
C ASN A 152 -12.66 -6.99 -22.52
N GLN A 153 -11.36 -7.21 -22.38
CA GLN A 153 -10.41 -6.15 -22.07
C GLN A 153 -9.04 -6.48 -22.62
N ARG A 154 -8.31 -5.42 -22.96
CA ARG A 154 -6.96 -5.48 -23.50
C ARG A 154 -6.01 -4.64 -22.67
N LEU A 155 -4.81 -5.16 -22.47
CA LEU A 155 -3.74 -4.43 -21.81
C LEU A 155 -3.11 -3.42 -22.78
N MET A 156 -3.04 -2.16 -22.36
CA MET A 156 -2.44 -1.08 -23.13
C MET A 156 -1.02 -0.77 -22.66
N THR A 157 -0.84 -0.65 -21.34
CA THR A 157 0.45 -0.32 -20.72
C THR A 157 0.59 -1.02 -19.38
N VAL A 158 1.80 -1.46 -19.04
CA VAL A 158 2.17 -1.90 -17.69
C VAL A 158 3.12 -0.89 -17.06
N TYR A 159 2.85 -0.54 -15.80
CA TYR A 159 3.72 0.26 -14.96
C TYR A 159 4.40 -0.66 -13.94
N PRO A 160 5.72 -0.86 -14.02
CA PRO A 160 6.43 -1.77 -13.12
C PRO A 160 6.30 -1.32 -11.66
N PRO A 161 6.52 -2.24 -10.70
CA PRO A 161 6.49 -1.93 -9.28
C PRO A 161 7.40 -0.74 -8.99
N SER A 162 6.78 0.38 -8.64
CA SER A 162 7.50 1.60 -8.33
C SER A 162 7.57 1.69 -6.82
N ALA A 163 8.58 1.06 -6.22
CA ALA A 163 8.91 1.39 -4.84
C ALA A 163 9.25 2.88 -4.82
N ARG A 164 8.41 3.70 -4.17
CA ARG A 164 8.91 4.98 -3.71
C ARG A 164 10.05 4.61 -2.77
N VAL A 165 11.29 4.88 -3.17
CA VAL A 165 12.39 4.97 -2.21
C VAL A 165 11.89 5.99 -1.20
N ALA A 166 11.55 5.53 0.00
CA ALA A 166 11.26 6.44 1.09
C ALA A 166 12.53 7.30 1.21
N VAL A 167 12.45 8.56 0.75
CA VAL A 167 13.42 9.55 1.16
C VAL A 167 13.20 9.63 2.66
N HIS A 168 14.03 8.90 3.39
CA HIS A 168 14.18 9.11 4.81
C HIS A 168 14.60 10.56 4.90
N LYS A 169 13.65 11.47 5.18
CA LYS A 169 14.01 12.80 5.65
C LYS A 169 14.78 12.50 6.93
N PRO A 170 16.10 12.72 7.01
CA PRO A 170 16.75 12.61 8.31
C PRO A 170 15.93 13.51 9.23
N ALA A 171 15.52 12.96 10.39
CA ALA A 171 14.94 13.77 11.43
C ALA A 171 15.82 15.03 11.54
N PRO A 172 15.25 16.25 11.59
CA PRO A 172 16.07 17.43 11.82
C PRO A 172 16.92 17.11 13.04
N ALA A 173 18.24 17.12 12.85
CA ALA A 173 19.18 16.93 13.94
C ALA A 173 18.69 17.84 15.06
N ALA A 174 18.43 17.25 16.23
CA ALA A 174 18.05 17.99 17.42
C ALA A 174 18.94 19.22 17.45
N SER A 175 18.31 20.40 17.35
CA SER A 175 19.00 21.67 17.24
C SER A 175 20.08 21.68 18.31
N HIS A 176 21.33 21.89 17.89
CA HIS A 176 22.44 22.11 18.80
C HIS A 176 22.00 23.14 19.84
N MET A 177 21.71 22.65 21.04
CA MET A 177 21.58 23.52 22.19
C MET A 177 22.98 24.10 22.42
N PRO A 178 23.16 25.44 22.43
CA PRO A 178 24.45 26.00 22.75
C PRO A 178 24.86 25.52 24.15
N PRO A 179 26.16 25.24 24.39
CA PRO A 179 26.60 24.86 25.72
C PRO A 179 26.24 25.98 26.71
N MET A 180 25.57 25.61 27.80
CA MET A 180 25.37 26.53 28.93
C MET A 180 26.75 26.98 29.45
N PRO A 181 26.92 28.26 29.83
CA PRO A 181 28.14 28.70 30.48
C PRO A 181 28.30 27.96 31.82
N GLN A 182 29.41 27.25 31.97
CA GLN A 182 29.84 26.69 33.26
C GLN A 182 30.04 27.84 34.25
N GLN A 183 29.14 27.97 35.21
CA GLN A 183 29.37 28.79 36.39
C GLN A 183 30.39 28.07 37.27
N ASN A 184 31.63 28.57 37.23
CA ASN A 184 32.67 28.28 38.22
C ASN A 184 32.22 28.81 39.60
N GLY A 185 31.47 27.98 40.33
CA GLY A 185 31.15 28.19 41.74
C GLY A 185 32.22 27.55 42.61
N GLY A 186 33.18 28.37 43.06
CA GLY A 186 34.27 27.97 43.94
C GLY A 186 33.79 27.27 45.21
N ARG A 187 34.47 26.18 45.57
CA ARG A 187 34.33 25.49 46.85
C ARG A 187 34.76 26.42 47.99
N PRO A 188 33.93 26.68 49.01
CA PRO A 188 34.45 27.26 50.24
C PRO A 188 35.16 26.17 51.06
N HIS A 189 36.43 26.40 51.36
CA HIS A 189 37.19 25.67 52.37
C HIS A 189 36.55 25.87 53.75
N LEU A 190 36.17 24.79 54.44
CA LEU A 190 35.98 24.84 55.89
C LEU A 190 37.36 24.70 56.56
N ARG A 191 37.72 25.73 57.31
CA ARG A 191 38.94 25.85 58.10
C ARG A 191 38.77 25.02 59.38
N LEU A 192 39.69 24.10 59.62
CA LEU A 192 39.82 23.38 60.88
C LEU A 192 40.23 24.40 61.96
N VAL A 193 39.44 24.52 63.04
CA VAL A 193 39.88 25.14 64.29
C VAL A 193 39.82 24.03 65.33
N ALA A 194 40.99 23.54 65.70
CA ALA A 194 41.19 22.84 66.94
C ALA A 194 41.18 23.89 68.05
N ASP A 195 40.45 23.64 69.13
CA ASP A 195 41.01 23.78 70.47
C ASP A 195 40.26 22.88 71.45
N ASN A 196 41.05 22.44 72.40
CA ASN A 196 40.98 21.24 73.20
C ASN A 196 40.46 21.59 74.61
N GLU A 197 40.15 20.54 75.40
CA GLU A 197 40.05 20.56 76.87
C GLU A 197 38.73 21.09 77.48
N THR A 198 38.08 20.49 78.49
CA THR A 198 38.38 19.34 79.36
C THR A 198 37.15 19.04 80.24
N SER A 199 37.03 17.77 80.65
CA SER A 199 36.34 17.23 81.85
C SER A 199 34.81 16.97 81.88
N GLN A 200 34.56 15.66 81.79
CA GLN A 200 33.58 14.78 82.48
C GLN A 200 33.66 14.88 84.05
N PRO A 201 32.91 14.10 84.84
CA PRO A 201 31.44 14.04 84.99
C PRO A 201 30.99 14.06 86.48
N ALA A 202 29.67 14.16 86.71
CA ALA A 202 28.85 13.40 87.66
C ALA A 202 27.56 14.18 87.98
#